data_AF-A0A382TIC7-F1
#
_entry.id   AF-A0A382TIC7-F1
#
_cell.length_a   1.000
_cell.length_b   1.000
_cell.length_c   1.000
_cell.angle_alpha   90.00
_cell.angle_beta   90.00
_cell.angle_gamma   90.00
#
_symmetry.space_group_name_H-M   'P 1'
#
loop_
_entity.id
_entity.type
_entity.pdbx_description
1 polymer ?
#
loop_
_entity_poly.entity_id
_entity_poly.type
_entity_poly.pdbx_seq_one_letter_code
_entity_poly.pdbx_strand_id
1 'polypeptide(L)' 'LGQTLTLRHDTTGRDCYMPGVLTAIRLVVQYKGLVVGLEKLLDL' A
#
# COMPACT_ATOMS: atom_id res chain seq x y z
N LEU A 1 -11.42 33.18 7.76
CA LEU A 1 -10.08 32.56 7.94
C LEU A 1 -10.19 31.10 7.50
N GLY A 2 -9.39 30.68 6.52
CA GLY A 2 -9.48 29.35 5.87
C GLY A 2 -8.31 28.43 6.25
N GLN A 3 -8.40 27.17 5.86
CA GLN A 3 -7.38 26.14 6.12
C GLN A 3 -6.98 25.43 4.82
N THR A 4 -5.74 24.92 4.78
CA THR A 4 -5.22 24.14 3.66
C THR A 4 -4.58 22.85 4.17
N LEU A 5 -4.87 21.74 3.48
CA LEU A 5 -4.24 20.43 3.69
C LEU A 5 -3.41 20.09 2.45
N THR A 6 -2.18 19.64 2.64
CA THR A 6 -1.31 19.12 1.57
C THR A 6 -0.90 17.70 1.91
N LEU A 7 -1.13 16.76 0.98
CA LEU A 7 -0.66 15.38 1.06
C LEU A 7 0.32 15.16 -0.10
N ARG A 8 1.52 14.67 0.22
CA ARG A 8 2.59 14.44 -0.76
C ARG A 8 3.20 13.06 -0.52
N HIS A 9 3.48 12.35 -1.61
CA HIS A 9 4.18 11.08 -1.61
C HIS A 9 5.35 11.17 -2.58
N ASP A 10 6.56 11.04 -2.07
CA ASP A 10 7.79 11.01 -2.86
C ASP A 10 8.44 9.63 -2.73
N THR A 11 8.78 9.01 -3.87
CA THR A 11 9.52 7.75 -3.88
C THR A 11 11.00 8.02 -4.17
N THR A 12 11.88 7.46 -3.34
CA THR A 12 13.34 7.65 -3.46
C THR A 12 14.01 6.56 -4.30
N GLY A 13 13.30 5.48 -4.61
CA GLY A 13 13.80 4.35 -5.40
C GLY A 13 12.75 3.25 -5.56
N ARG A 14 13.11 2.19 -6.29
CA ARG A 14 12.21 1.03 -6.51
C ARG A 14 12.10 0.13 -5.28
N ASP A 15 13.10 0.18 -4.42
CA ASP A 15 13.13 -0.51 -3.13
C ASP A 15 11.98 -0.08 -2.20
N CYS A 16 11.48 1.15 -2.35
CA CYS A 16 10.32 1.65 -1.59
C CYS A 16 9.05 0.80 -1.77
N TYR A 17 8.92 0.05 -2.86
CA TYR A 17 7.75 -0.79 -3.13
C TYR A 17 7.87 -2.19 -2.50
N MET A 18 9.09 -2.64 -2.18
CA MET A 18 9.35 -4.00 -1.69
C MET A 18 8.61 -4.34 -0.39
N PRO A 19 8.43 -3.42 0.59
CA PRO A 19 7.60 -3.70 1.76
C PRO A 19 6.17 -4.13 1.38
N GLY A 20 5.53 -3.43 0.45
CA GLY A 20 4.18 -3.77 -0.03
C GLY A 20 4.14 -5.11 -0.75
N VAL A 21 5.14 -5.40 -1.58
CA VAL A 21 5.28 -6.70 -2.28
C VAL A 21 5.45 -7.85 -1.29
N LEU A 22 6.34 -7.71 -0.30
CA LEU A 22 6.57 -8.73 0.72
C LEU A 22 5.32 -8.97 1.58
N THR A 23 4.59 -7.92 1.92
CA THR A 23 3.30 -8.03 2.62
C THR A 23 2.29 -8.81 1.78
N ALA A 24 2.15 -8.48 0.50
CA ALA A 24 1.26 -9.20 -0.41
C ALA A 24 1.63 -10.69 -0.52
N ILE A 25 2.92 -11.01 -0.68
CA ILE A 25 3.41 -12.39 -0.74
C ILE A 25 3.09 -13.18 0.54
N ARG A 26 3.26 -12.57 1.71
CA ARG A 26 2.99 -13.24 3.00
C ARG A 26 1.51 -13.50 3.24
N LEU A 27 0.64 -12.63 2.74
CA LEU A 27 -0.80 -12.69 3.00
C LEU A 27 -1.60 -13.41 1.91
N VAL A 28 -1.08 -13.55 0.68
CA VAL A 28 -1.83 -14.07 -0.48
C VAL A 28 -2.54 -15.41 -0.23
N VAL A 29 -1.96 -16.30 0.59
CA VAL A 29 -2.52 -17.62 0.90
C VAL A 29 -3.80 -17.57 1.74
N GLN A 30 -4.06 -16.44 2.40
CA GLN A 30 -5.25 -16.22 3.24
C GLN A 30 -6.45 -15.71 2.43
N TYR A 31 -6.22 -15.22 1.20
CA TYR A 31 -7.24 -14.62 0.36
C TYR A 31 -7.62 -15.55 -0.78
N LYS A 32 -8.90 -15.56 -1.15
CA LYS A 32 -9.42 -16.32 -2.30
C LYS A 32 -9.84 -15.36 -3.41
N GLY A 33 -9.57 -15.73 -4.65
CA GLY A 33 -9.91 -14.93 -5.81
C GLY A 33 -8.97 -13.75 -6.04
N LEU A 34 -9.41 -12.79 -6.85
CA LEU A 34 -8.62 -11.62 -7.21
C LEU A 34 -8.76 -10.51 -6.17
N VAL A 35 -7.62 -10.10 -5.60
CA VAL A 35 -7.53 -8.91 -4.75
C VAL A 35 -6.83 -7.80 -5.53
N VAL A 36 -7.48 -6.65 -5.64
CA VAL A 36 -6.94 -5.44 -6.28
C VAL A 36 -6.75 -4.38 -5.20
N GLY A 37 -5.56 -3.79 -5.15
CA GLY A 37 -5.17 -2.77 -4.18
C GLY A 37 -4.47 -3.35 -2.95
N LEU A 38 -3.44 -2.64 -2.46
CA LEU A 38 -2.67 -3.05 -1.27
C LEU A 38 -3.40 -2.67 0.03
N GLU A 39 -4.28 -1.67 -0.01
CA GLU A 39 -5.09 -1.19 1.12
C GLU A 39 -5.90 -2.31 1.77
N LYS A 40 -6.40 -3.26 0.98
CA LYS A 40 -7.15 -4.44 1.45
C LYS A 40 -6.32 -5.42 2.28
N LEU A 41 -5.00 -5.28 2.23
CA LEU A 41 -4.03 -6.07 3.00
C LEU A 41 -3.45 -5.28 4.19
N LEU A 42 -3.68 -3.97 4.26
CA LEU A 42 -3.07 -3.06 5.24
C LEU A 42 -4.02 -2.64 6.37
N ASP A 43 -5.25 -3.17 6.40
CA ASP A 43 -6.27 -2.80 7.39
C ASP A 43 -6.51 -1.28 7.46
N LEU A 44 -6.52 -0.64 6.28
CA LEU A 44 -6.69 0.79 6.04
C LEU A 44 -8.01 1.09 5.32
#